data_AF-A4HX40-F1
#
_entry.id   AF-A4HX40-F1
#
_cell.length_a   1.000
_cell.length_b   1.000
_cell.length_c   1.000
_cell.angle_alpha   90.00
_cell.angle_beta   90.00
_cell.angle_gamma   90.00
#
_symmetry.space_group_name_H-M   'P 1'
#
loop_
_entity.id
_entity.type
_entity.pdbx_description
1 polymer ?
#
loop_
_entity_poly.entity_id
_entity_poly.type
_entity_poly.pdbx_seq_one_letter_code
_entity_poly.pdbx_strand_id
1 'polypeptide(L)'
;MEKAEEELRQSQLDASDLAKVPVPVLKSLEDCMNVTVVQNALQGNEDQIAAQLASIEKACEIRDVAIADGEMAIAEEQYYIKAQLLEHLVELVADKFRIIGQTEDENKSFDRIADTQKRAFQETAALKDGKRRLKGRCEDDLRSLHDAIQKADLEDAEALKRYATQKEKSEQLIAENVERQEEAWRKIQELERALQRLGTERFEEVKRRIEENDREERRRVEYQQFLDVCGQHKKLLELSVYNCDLALRCSGMVEELVAESCSAIKTRHDKTGEELAELRLQVHQEYLEAFRRLYKTLGQLVYKKEKRLEEIDRQIRTTHIQLEFAIETFDPNAKKHSDMKKELYKLRAQVEEELEMLKDKMAQALEMFGPTEDALHQAGIEFVHPAEEVEDGNLNRRSKIVEYRAHLAKQEEVKIAAEREELKRTKVLQSQQYRGKTVRQITE
;
A
#
# COMPACT_ATOMS: atom_id res chain seq x y z
N MET A 1 -22.90 -8.32 10.08
CA MET A 1 -22.98 -7.56 11.35
C MET A 1 -24.40 -7.42 11.86
N GLU A 2 -25.31 -6.76 11.13
CA GLU A 2 -26.69 -6.53 11.59
C GLU A 2 -27.42 -7.78 12.11
N LYS A 3 -27.29 -8.91 11.41
CA LYS A 3 -27.88 -10.18 11.87
C LYS A 3 -27.32 -10.65 13.22
N ALA A 4 -26.02 -10.50 13.47
CA ALA A 4 -25.41 -10.87 14.74
C ALA A 4 -25.84 -9.92 15.86
N GLU A 5 -25.99 -8.63 15.54
CA GLU A 5 -26.49 -7.63 16.49
C GLU A 5 -27.94 -7.90 16.88
N GLU A 6 -28.80 -8.23 15.91
CA GLU A 6 -30.20 -8.56 16.16
C GLU A 6 -30.34 -9.82 17.03
N GLU A 7 -29.55 -10.86 16.75
CA GLU A 7 -29.52 -12.06 17.61
C GLU A 7 -29.06 -11.71 19.03
N LEU A 8 -27.98 -10.94 19.19
CA LEU A 8 -27.49 -10.55 20.51
C LEU A 8 -28.49 -9.68 21.29
N ARG A 9 -29.26 -8.81 20.61
CA ARG A 9 -30.32 -8.01 21.26
C ARG A 9 -31.48 -8.84 21.80
N GLN A 10 -31.79 -9.96 21.14
CA GLN A 10 -32.81 -10.91 21.60
C GLN A 10 -32.31 -11.79 22.76
N SER A 11 -31.04 -11.67 23.12
CA SER A 11 -30.39 -12.48 24.14
C SER A 11 -30.29 -11.76 25.49
N GLN A 12 -30.11 -12.54 26.56
CA GLN A 12 -29.70 -12.01 27.88
C GLN A 12 -28.19 -12.16 28.11
N LEU A 13 -27.39 -12.28 27.04
CA LEU A 13 -25.96 -12.48 27.13
C LEU A 13 -25.22 -11.16 27.33
N ASP A 14 -24.19 -11.19 28.17
CA ASP A 14 -23.12 -10.20 28.08
C ASP A 14 -22.28 -10.48 26.83
N ALA A 15 -22.43 -9.61 25.82
CA ALA A 15 -21.77 -9.71 24.53
C ALA A 15 -20.48 -8.85 24.45
N SER A 16 -20.06 -8.22 25.56
CA SER A 16 -19.00 -7.23 25.57
C SER A 16 -17.67 -7.73 25.01
N ASP A 17 -17.32 -8.99 25.28
CA ASP A 17 -16.08 -9.57 24.78
C ASP A 17 -16.18 -9.97 23.30
N LEU A 18 -17.32 -10.52 22.88
CA LEU A 18 -17.55 -10.85 21.48
C LEU A 18 -17.58 -9.59 20.59
N ALA A 19 -18.13 -8.49 21.09
CA ALA A 19 -18.19 -7.21 20.38
C ALA A 19 -16.80 -6.58 20.13
N LYS A 20 -15.78 -6.94 20.92
CA LYS A 20 -14.41 -6.43 20.76
C LYS A 20 -13.63 -7.17 19.68
N VAL A 21 -13.94 -8.44 19.42
CA VAL A 21 -13.23 -9.29 18.45
C VAL A 21 -13.15 -8.65 17.04
N PRO A 22 -14.22 -8.11 16.45
CA PRO A 22 -14.13 -7.53 15.11
C PRO A 22 -13.50 -6.12 15.09
N VAL A 23 -13.29 -5.45 16.23
CA VAL A 23 -12.81 -4.06 16.27
C VAL A 23 -11.48 -3.86 15.52
N PRO A 24 -10.44 -4.70 15.71
CA PRO A 24 -9.19 -4.55 14.99
C PRO A 24 -9.34 -4.67 13.47
N VAL A 25 -10.16 -5.61 12.98
CA VAL A 25 -10.36 -5.79 11.53
C VAL A 25 -11.20 -4.65 10.94
N LEU A 26 -12.20 -4.14 11.67
CA LEU A 26 -12.99 -2.99 11.25
C LEU A 26 -12.12 -1.74 11.15
N LYS A 27 -11.21 -1.54 12.11
CA LYS A 27 -10.22 -0.46 12.02
C LYS A 27 -9.30 -0.64 10.80
N SER A 28 -8.80 -1.85 10.56
CA SER A 28 -7.99 -2.11 9.36
C SER A 28 -8.76 -1.91 8.05
N LEU A 29 -10.08 -2.20 8.03
CA LEU A 29 -10.92 -1.88 6.88
C LEU A 29 -11.05 -0.37 6.66
N GLU A 30 -11.28 0.39 7.72
CA GLU A 30 -11.32 1.85 7.68
C GLU A 30 -9.98 2.44 7.20
N ASP A 31 -8.87 2.02 7.80
CA ASP A 31 -7.52 2.43 7.43
C ASP A 31 -7.23 2.10 5.94
N CYS A 32 -7.64 0.92 5.50
CA CYS A 32 -7.52 0.43 4.13
C CYS A 32 -8.30 1.28 3.11
N MET A 33 -9.46 1.80 3.50
CA MET A 33 -10.26 2.72 2.67
C MET A 33 -9.66 4.13 2.60
N ASN A 34 -8.85 4.51 3.58
CA ASN A 34 -8.20 5.81 3.67
C ASN A 34 -6.81 5.85 3.00
N VAL A 35 -6.28 4.70 2.55
CA VAL A 35 -5.01 4.65 1.80
C VAL A 35 -5.13 5.46 0.52
N THR A 36 -4.10 6.26 0.23
CA THR A 36 -4.07 7.10 -0.94
C THR A 36 -4.09 6.26 -2.21
N VAL A 37 -4.97 6.59 -3.15
CA VAL A 37 -4.96 6.00 -4.49
C VAL A 37 -3.78 6.60 -5.26
N VAL A 38 -2.77 5.79 -5.57
CA VAL A 38 -1.49 6.27 -6.14
C VAL A 38 -1.68 7.05 -7.44
N GLN A 39 -2.62 6.65 -8.30
CA GLN A 39 -2.90 7.36 -9.54
C GLN A 39 -3.38 8.80 -9.28
N ASN A 40 -4.20 9.01 -8.25
CA ASN A 40 -4.67 10.34 -7.87
C ASN A 40 -3.53 11.19 -7.29
N ALA A 41 -2.62 10.57 -6.53
CA ALA A 41 -1.45 11.26 -5.97
C ALA A 41 -0.46 11.69 -7.06
N LEU A 42 -0.31 10.88 -8.12
CA LEU A 42 0.58 11.18 -9.23
C LEU A 42 0.03 12.20 -10.22
N GLN A 43 -1.30 12.41 -10.27
CA GLN A 43 -1.94 13.32 -11.24
C GLN A 43 -1.29 14.71 -11.27
N GLY A 44 -0.93 15.26 -10.10
CA GLY A 44 -0.26 16.56 -10.02
C GLY A 44 1.11 16.57 -10.72
N ASN A 45 1.87 15.48 -10.61
CA ASN A 45 3.16 15.34 -11.30
C ASN A 45 2.94 15.12 -12.80
N GLU A 46 1.91 14.37 -13.21
CA GLU A 46 1.57 14.18 -14.63
C GLU A 46 1.23 15.51 -15.31
N ASP A 47 0.40 16.34 -14.67
CA ASP A 47 0.01 17.65 -15.21
C ASP A 47 1.23 18.58 -15.34
N GLN A 48 2.14 18.56 -14.35
CA GLN A 48 3.39 19.33 -14.40
C GLN A 48 4.34 18.80 -15.48
N ILE A 49 4.47 17.49 -15.64
CA ILE A 49 5.27 16.88 -16.70
C ILE A 49 4.74 17.27 -18.08
N ALA A 50 3.42 17.24 -18.28
CA ALA A 50 2.80 17.65 -19.53
C ALA A 50 3.09 19.14 -19.85
N ALA A 51 2.95 20.02 -18.87
CA ALA A 51 3.28 21.45 -19.03
C ALA A 51 4.78 21.67 -19.31
N GLN A 52 5.65 20.88 -18.67
CA GLN A 52 7.09 20.94 -18.86
C GLN A 52 7.50 20.48 -20.27
N LEU A 53 6.90 19.41 -20.77
CA LEU A 53 7.12 18.91 -22.13
C LEU A 53 6.71 19.95 -23.18
N ALA A 54 5.56 20.61 -23.01
CA ALA A 54 5.13 21.69 -23.91
C ALA A 54 6.11 22.88 -23.89
N SER A 55 6.66 23.22 -22.73
CA SER A 55 7.67 24.29 -22.60
C SER A 55 8.98 23.91 -23.30
N ILE A 56 9.40 22.65 -23.22
CA ILE A 56 10.57 22.11 -23.92
C ILE A 56 10.38 22.16 -25.44
N GLU A 57 9.19 21.80 -25.93
CA GLU A 57 8.86 21.86 -27.36
C GLU A 57 8.94 23.29 -27.89
N LYS A 58 8.34 24.24 -27.18
CA LYS A 58 8.42 25.67 -27.53
C LYS A 58 9.87 26.19 -27.58
N ALA A 59 10.71 25.79 -26.62
CA ALA A 59 12.14 26.14 -26.65
C ALA A 59 12.86 25.53 -27.87
N CYS A 60 12.46 24.32 -28.31
CA CYS A 60 12.99 23.72 -29.53
C CYS A 60 12.57 24.49 -30.77
N GLU A 61 11.30 24.90 -30.87
CA GLU A 61 10.78 25.67 -32.01
C GLU A 61 11.53 27.00 -32.19
N ILE A 62 11.66 27.77 -31.11
CA ILE A 62 12.37 29.06 -31.12
C ILE A 62 13.83 28.86 -31.52
N ARG A 63 14.48 27.83 -30.98
CA ARG A 63 15.86 27.49 -31.30
C ARG A 63 16.03 27.12 -32.77
N ASP A 64 15.13 26.33 -33.32
CA ASP A 64 15.26 25.84 -34.69
C ASP A 64 15.04 26.98 -35.71
N VAL A 65 14.14 27.93 -35.42
CA VAL A 65 14.02 29.20 -36.16
C VAL A 65 15.30 30.03 -36.05
N ALA A 66 15.83 30.23 -34.84
CA ALA A 66 17.06 31.00 -34.64
C ALA A 66 18.27 30.39 -35.37
N ILE A 67 18.38 29.05 -35.44
CA ILE A 67 19.42 28.36 -36.22
C ILE A 67 19.23 28.60 -37.72
N ALA A 68 18.00 28.55 -38.22
CA ALA A 68 17.70 28.80 -39.63
C ALA A 68 18.04 30.25 -40.05
N ASP A 69 17.77 31.21 -39.16
CA ASP A 69 18.04 32.63 -39.38
C ASP A 69 19.51 33.03 -39.09
N GLY A 70 20.30 32.12 -38.53
CA GLY A 70 21.69 32.36 -38.16
C GLY A 70 21.90 33.15 -36.86
N GLU A 71 20.83 33.35 -36.07
CA GLU A 71 20.83 34.00 -34.76
C GLU A 71 21.39 33.07 -33.68
N MET A 72 22.69 32.77 -33.77
CA MET A 72 23.35 31.75 -32.93
C MET A 72 23.34 32.07 -31.43
N ALA A 73 23.26 33.34 -31.04
CA ALA A 73 23.16 33.73 -29.63
C ALA A 73 21.81 33.32 -29.03
N ILE A 74 20.71 33.53 -29.75
CA ILE A 74 19.37 33.09 -29.33
C ILE A 74 19.32 31.57 -29.33
N ALA A 75 19.86 30.91 -30.36
CA ALA A 75 19.91 29.46 -30.40
C ALA A 75 20.63 28.87 -29.18
N GLU A 76 21.76 29.46 -28.78
CA GLU A 76 22.50 29.07 -27.58
C GLU A 76 21.71 29.29 -26.28
N GLU A 77 21.08 30.46 -26.13
CA GLU A 77 20.19 30.75 -25.00
C GLU A 77 19.08 29.70 -24.87
N GLN A 78 18.43 29.36 -25.99
CA GLN A 78 17.37 28.33 -26.01
C GLN A 78 17.90 26.93 -25.69
N TYR A 79 19.17 26.61 -25.99
CA TYR A 79 19.77 25.36 -25.53
C TYR A 79 19.90 25.31 -24.01
N TYR A 80 20.31 26.41 -23.38
CA TYR A 80 20.41 26.49 -21.93
C TYR A 80 19.05 26.44 -21.26
N ILE A 81 18.05 27.17 -21.79
CA ILE A 81 16.66 27.10 -21.32
C ILE A 81 16.15 25.66 -21.43
N LYS A 82 16.38 25.00 -22.57
CA LYS A 82 15.99 23.60 -22.76
C LYS A 82 16.66 22.67 -21.74
N ALA A 83 17.96 22.87 -21.46
CA ALA A 83 18.67 22.08 -20.46
C ALA A 83 18.06 22.26 -19.06
N GLN A 84 17.77 23.49 -18.64
CA GLN A 84 17.11 23.78 -17.36
C GLN A 84 15.70 23.16 -17.28
N LEU A 85 14.94 23.24 -18.38
CA LEU A 85 13.61 22.62 -18.43
C LEU A 85 13.70 21.09 -18.33
N LEU A 86 14.72 20.49 -18.93
CA LEU A 86 14.96 19.05 -18.87
C LEU A 86 15.48 18.58 -17.49
N GLU A 87 16.29 19.39 -16.81
CA GLU A 87 16.68 19.16 -15.41
C GLU A 87 15.44 19.08 -14.52
N HIS A 88 14.56 20.07 -14.64
CA HIS A 88 13.31 20.07 -13.88
C HIS A 88 12.37 18.91 -14.27
N LEU A 89 12.33 18.51 -15.54
CA LEU A 89 11.57 17.34 -15.97
C LEU A 89 12.07 16.05 -15.28
N VAL A 90 13.39 15.87 -15.20
CA VAL A 90 14.00 14.72 -14.50
C VAL A 90 13.64 14.74 -13.01
N GLU A 91 13.64 15.90 -12.36
CA GLU A 91 13.20 16.06 -10.96
C GLU A 91 11.73 15.68 -10.76
N LEU A 92 10.83 16.12 -11.66
CA LEU A 92 9.40 15.80 -11.59
C LEU A 92 9.13 14.30 -11.72
N VAL A 93 9.86 13.62 -12.60
CA VAL A 93 9.80 12.16 -12.74
C VAL A 93 10.42 11.48 -11.51
N ALA A 94 11.53 11.99 -10.98
CA ALA A 94 12.13 11.48 -9.75
C ALA A 94 11.16 11.55 -8.55
N ASP A 95 10.39 12.63 -8.46
CA ASP A 95 9.42 12.83 -7.38
C ASP A 95 8.28 11.80 -7.43
N LYS A 96 7.97 11.20 -8.59
CA LYS A 96 7.05 10.07 -8.67
C LYS A 96 7.53 8.88 -7.85
N PHE A 97 8.83 8.60 -7.80
CA PHE A 97 9.37 7.53 -6.93
C PHE A 97 9.09 7.80 -5.45
N ARG A 98 9.18 9.07 -5.03
CA ARG A 98 8.87 9.47 -3.65
C ARG A 98 7.39 9.22 -3.34
N ILE A 99 6.49 9.60 -4.25
CA ILE A 99 5.04 9.39 -4.09
C ILE A 99 4.72 7.89 -4.01
N ILE A 100 5.28 7.08 -4.92
CA ILE A 100 5.13 5.62 -4.91
C ILE A 100 5.64 5.03 -3.58
N GLY A 101 6.81 5.48 -3.10
CA GLY A 101 7.37 5.04 -1.82
C GLY A 101 6.48 5.37 -0.62
N GLN A 102 5.83 6.55 -0.62
CA GLN A 102 4.88 6.92 0.42
C GLN A 102 3.63 6.01 0.40
N THR A 103 3.10 5.70 -0.78
CA THR A 103 1.96 4.79 -0.90
C THR A 103 2.32 3.35 -0.49
N GLU A 104 3.55 2.90 -0.76
CA GLU A 104 4.06 1.62 -0.25
C GLU A 104 4.13 1.61 1.28
N ASP A 105 4.64 2.68 1.90
CA ASP A 105 4.74 2.78 3.36
C ASP A 105 3.35 2.77 4.03
N GLU A 106 2.36 3.44 3.45
CA GLU A 106 0.96 3.34 3.88
C GLU A 106 0.44 1.89 3.76
N ASN A 107 0.79 1.20 2.67
CA ASN A 107 0.33 -0.16 2.40
C ASN A 107 1.00 -1.24 3.27
N LYS A 108 2.22 -1.01 3.79
CA LYS A 108 2.96 -1.94 4.67
C LYS A 108 2.23 -2.29 5.97
N SER A 109 1.34 -1.40 6.43
CA SER A 109 0.57 -1.63 7.65
C SER A 109 -0.33 -2.89 7.57
N PHE A 110 -0.66 -3.35 6.36
CA PHE A 110 -1.57 -4.46 6.12
C PHE A 110 -0.88 -5.82 5.98
N ASP A 111 0.46 -5.89 5.88
CA ASP A 111 1.23 -7.14 5.78
C ASP A 111 0.89 -8.15 6.89
N ARG A 112 0.55 -7.64 8.08
CA ARG A 112 0.28 -8.44 9.29
C ARG A 112 -1.20 -8.74 9.49
N ILE A 113 -2.05 -8.54 8.49
CA ILE A 113 -3.49 -8.79 8.63
C ILE A 113 -3.81 -10.25 8.99
N ALA A 114 -2.96 -11.19 8.56
CA ALA A 114 -3.06 -12.60 8.95
C ALA A 114 -2.89 -12.82 10.46
N ASP A 115 -2.05 -12.02 11.14
CA ASP A 115 -1.88 -12.08 12.58
C ASP A 115 -3.10 -11.52 13.33
N THR A 116 -3.76 -10.52 12.75
CA THR A 116 -5.04 -9.99 13.26
C THR A 116 -6.13 -11.05 13.16
N GLN A 117 -6.24 -11.73 12.02
CA GLN A 117 -7.17 -12.86 11.84
C GLN A 117 -6.90 -13.97 12.85
N LYS A 118 -5.64 -14.39 12.99
CA LYS A 118 -5.24 -15.45 13.92
C LYS A 118 -5.60 -15.13 15.36
N ARG A 119 -5.37 -13.89 15.82
CA ARG A 119 -5.73 -13.44 17.17
C ARG A 119 -7.24 -13.46 17.38
N ALA A 120 -8.01 -12.92 16.44
CA ALA A 120 -9.46 -12.94 16.51
C ALA A 120 -10.02 -14.38 16.60
N PHE A 121 -9.44 -15.32 15.86
CA PHE A 121 -9.84 -16.74 15.90
C PHE A 121 -9.46 -17.42 17.23
N GLN A 122 -8.35 -17.02 17.85
CA GLN A 122 -7.99 -17.52 19.18
C GLN A 122 -8.96 -17.00 20.25
N GLU A 123 -9.37 -15.73 20.16
CA GLU A 123 -10.35 -15.12 21.05
C GLU A 123 -11.73 -15.77 20.90
N THR A 124 -12.21 -15.96 19.66
CA THR A 124 -13.50 -16.62 19.41
C THR A 124 -13.46 -18.09 19.82
N ALA A 125 -12.35 -18.80 19.60
CA ALA A 125 -12.20 -20.18 20.07
C ALA A 125 -12.31 -20.28 21.60
N ALA A 126 -11.65 -19.38 22.34
CA ALA A 126 -11.72 -19.34 23.79
C ALA A 126 -13.16 -19.06 24.28
N LEU A 127 -13.87 -18.11 23.63
CA LEU A 127 -15.28 -17.83 23.91
C LEU A 127 -16.18 -19.04 23.65
N LYS A 128 -16.02 -19.69 22.49
CA LYS A 128 -16.79 -20.89 22.12
C LYS A 128 -16.57 -22.04 23.09
N ASP A 129 -15.33 -22.30 23.48
CA ASP A 129 -15.01 -23.37 24.41
C ASP A 129 -15.59 -23.11 25.81
N GLY A 130 -15.57 -21.85 26.27
CA GLY A 130 -16.27 -21.43 27.49
C GLY A 130 -17.77 -21.71 27.43
N LYS A 131 -18.42 -21.35 26.31
CA LYS A 131 -19.87 -21.58 26.11
C LYS A 131 -20.23 -23.05 25.94
N ARG A 132 -19.40 -23.85 25.25
CA ARG A 132 -19.59 -25.31 25.15
C ARG A 132 -19.54 -26.00 26.51
N ARG A 133 -18.57 -25.63 27.35
CA ARG A 133 -18.46 -26.18 28.72
C ARG A 133 -19.64 -25.77 29.60
N LEU A 134 -20.09 -24.52 29.51
CA LEU A 134 -21.27 -24.06 30.23
C LEU A 134 -22.52 -24.81 29.77
N LYS A 135 -22.73 -24.91 28.45
CA LYS A 135 -23.83 -25.68 27.86
C LYS A 135 -23.84 -27.12 28.35
N GLY A 136 -22.72 -27.82 28.26
CA GLY A 136 -22.61 -29.22 28.71
C GLY A 136 -23.01 -29.41 30.16
N ARG A 137 -22.57 -28.52 31.06
CA ARG A 137 -23.00 -28.56 32.48
C ARG A 137 -24.50 -28.35 32.64
N CYS A 138 -25.07 -27.37 31.94
CA CYS A 138 -26.51 -27.13 32.00
C CYS A 138 -27.33 -28.31 31.45
N GLU A 139 -26.85 -28.97 30.41
CA GLU A 139 -27.48 -30.18 29.85
C GLU A 139 -27.36 -31.38 30.81
N ASP A 140 -26.24 -31.53 31.50
CA ASP A 140 -26.05 -32.54 32.56
C ASP A 140 -26.99 -32.29 33.75
N ASP A 141 -27.12 -31.03 34.17
CA ASP A 141 -28.02 -30.64 35.24
C ASP A 141 -29.49 -30.84 34.85
N LEU A 142 -29.87 -30.52 33.61
CA LEU A 142 -31.22 -30.78 33.08
C LEU A 142 -31.55 -32.27 33.07
N ARG A 143 -30.60 -33.12 32.67
CA ARG A 143 -30.77 -34.58 32.74
C ARG A 143 -30.92 -35.05 34.18
N SER A 144 -30.07 -34.57 35.08
CA SER A 144 -30.13 -34.91 36.50
C SER A 144 -31.45 -34.48 37.15
N LEU A 145 -31.99 -33.31 36.79
CA LEU A 145 -33.30 -32.85 37.25
C LEU A 145 -34.42 -33.72 36.68
N HIS A 146 -34.34 -34.11 35.42
CA HIS A 146 -35.33 -34.99 34.81
C HIS A 146 -35.39 -36.34 35.55
N ASP A 147 -34.21 -36.93 35.82
CA ASP A 147 -34.10 -38.19 36.57
C ASP A 147 -34.61 -38.03 38.02
N ALA A 148 -34.31 -36.90 38.68
CA ALA A 148 -34.78 -36.61 40.03
C ALA A 148 -36.31 -36.44 40.09
N ILE A 149 -36.92 -35.76 39.12
CA ILE A 149 -38.38 -35.63 39.01
C ILE A 149 -39.00 -37.02 38.79
N GLN A 150 -38.47 -37.81 37.84
CA GLN A 150 -39.00 -39.14 37.55
C GLN A 150 -38.90 -40.06 38.77
N LYS A 151 -37.81 -39.98 39.54
CA LYS A 151 -37.67 -40.72 40.80
C LYS A 151 -38.68 -40.25 41.85
N ALA A 152 -38.89 -38.94 41.98
CA ALA A 152 -39.87 -38.38 42.91
C ALA A 152 -41.31 -38.78 42.52
N ASP A 153 -41.65 -38.80 41.23
CA ASP A 153 -42.93 -39.30 40.72
C ASP A 153 -43.17 -40.77 41.13
N LEU A 154 -42.15 -41.63 41.01
CA LEU A 154 -42.23 -43.03 41.39
C LEU A 154 -42.41 -43.20 42.91
N GLU A 155 -41.65 -42.45 43.70
CA GLU A 155 -41.75 -42.46 45.17
C GLU A 155 -43.12 -41.92 45.66
N ASP A 156 -43.64 -40.85 45.04
CA ASP A 156 -45.00 -40.33 45.30
C ASP A 156 -46.07 -41.38 44.97
N ALA A 157 -45.97 -42.03 43.80
CA ALA A 157 -46.91 -43.08 43.40
C ALA A 157 -46.89 -44.29 44.35
N GLU A 158 -45.71 -44.72 44.81
CA GLU A 158 -45.58 -45.78 45.82
C GLU A 158 -46.17 -45.35 47.16
N ALA A 159 -45.90 -44.12 47.61
CA ALA A 159 -46.42 -43.59 48.87
C ALA A 159 -47.95 -43.50 48.84
N LEU A 160 -48.53 -43.00 47.76
CA LEU A 160 -49.98 -42.96 47.54
C LEU A 160 -50.60 -44.35 47.60
N LYS A 161 -49.94 -45.36 46.98
CA LYS A 161 -50.40 -46.75 47.05
C LYS A 161 -50.36 -47.30 48.48
N ARG A 162 -49.30 -47.02 49.24
CA ARG A 162 -49.18 -47.43 50.65
C ARG A 162 -50.26 -46.77 51.52
N TYR A 163 -50.47 -45.46 51.36
CA TYR A 163 -51.51 -44.72 52.07
C TYR A 163 -52.91 -45.26 51.73
N ALA A 164 -53.22 -45.49 50.45
CA ALA A 164 -54.50 -46.08 50.04
C ALA A 164 -54.74 -47.44 50.70
N THR A 165 -53.71 -48.29 50.74
CA THR A 165 -53.79 -49.61 51.38
C THR A 165 -54.01 -49.50 52.90
N GLN A 166 -53.34 -48.55 53.56
CA GLN A 166 -53.51 -48.29 55.00
C GLN A 166 -54.90 -47.73 55.31
N LYS A 167 -55.37 -46.78 54.50
CA LYS A 167 -56.71 -46.21 54.59
C LYS A 167 -57.77 -47.30 54.46
N GLU A 168 -57.67 -48.16 53.46
CA GLU A 168 -58.60 -49.28 53.26
C GLU A 168 -58.62 -50.22 54.48
N LYS A 169 -57.45 -50.60 55.01
CA LYS A 169 -57.37 -51.40 56.25
C LYS A 169 -58.01 -50.69 57.44
N SER A 170 -57.78 -49.40 57.59
CA SER A 170 -58.36 -48.62 58.69
C SER A 170 -59.88 -48.47 58.50
N GLU A 171 -60.38 -48.35 57.28
CA GLU A 171 -61.82 -48.35 56.97
C GLU A 171 -62.46 -49.71 57.28
N GLN A 172 -61.79 -50.81 56.92
CA GLN A 172 -62.22 -52.17 57.30
C GLN A 172 -62.27 -52.34 58.83
N LEU A 173 -61.24 -51.86 59.55
CA LEU A 173 -61.22 -51.89 61.01
C LEU A 173 -62.39 -51.09 61.62
N ILE A 174 -62.74 -49.94 61.04
CA ILE A 174 -63.93 -49.20 61.46
C ILE A 174 -65.19 -50.01 61.19
N ALA A 175 -65.35 -50.57 59.99
CA ALA A 175 -66.55 -51.32 59.62
C ALA A 175 -66.75 -52.55 60.54
N GLU A 176 -65.70 -53.33 60.75
CA GLU A 176 -65.72 -54.46 61.69
C GLU A 176 -66.02 -54.02 63.13
N ASN A 177 -65.49 -52.86 63.54
CA ASN A 177 -65.79 -52.30 64.85
C ASN A 177 -67.27 -51.95 64.97
N VAL A 178 -67.87 -51.35 63.94
CA VAL A 178 -69.30 -51.01 63.88
C VAL A 178 -70.17 -52.28 63.91
N GLU A 179 -69.88 -53.31 63.12
CA GLU A 179 -70.65 -54.57 63.15
C GLU A 179 -70.61 -55.24 64.54
N ARG A 180 -69.43 -55.26 65.18
CA ARG A 180 -69.30 -55.76 66.56
C ARG A 180 -70.10 -54.93 67.57
N GLN A 181 -70.29 -53.62 67.33
CA GLN A 181 -71.15 -52.78 68.19
C GLN A 181 -72.61 -53.21 68.11
N GLU A 182 -73.12 -53.58 66.93
CA GLU A 182 -74.50 -54.04 66.76
C GLU A 182 -74.77 -55.37 67.46
N GLU A 183 -73.82 -56.30 67.42
CA GLU A 183 -73.90 -57.54 68.20
C GLU A 183 -73.82 -57.30 69.71
N ALA A 184 -72.98 -56.34 70.13
CA ALA A 184 -72.79 -55.99 71.53
C ALA A 184 -74.00 -55.26 72.12
N TRP A 185 -74.82 -54.55 71.33
CA TRP A 185 -76.10 -53.98 71.79
C TRP A 185 -77.00 -55.00 72.48
N ARG A 186 -76.92 -56.27 72.08
CA ARG A 186 -77.63 -57.37 72.74
C ARG A 186 -77.06 -57.76 74.10
N LYS A 187 -75.82 -57.40 74.42
CA LYS A 187 -75.08 -57.72 75.66
C LYS A 187 -74.86 -56.50 76.57
N ILE A 188 -75.34 -55.31 76.19
CA ILE A 188 -75.03 -54.00 76.81
C ILE A 188 -75.35 -53.88 78.31
N GLN A 189 -76.23 -54.70 78.89
CA GLN A 189 -76.45 -54.65 80.33
C GLN A 189 -75.22 -55.06 81.16
N GLU A 190 -74.32 -55.86 80.63
CA GLU A 190 -73.14 -56.35 81.38
C GLU A 190 -71.85 -55.57 81.09
N LEU A 191 -71.80 -54.78 80.01
CA LEU A 191 -70.55 -54.25 79.45
C LEU A 191 -70.29 -52.76 79.71
N GLU A 192 -71.02 -52.10 80.61
CA GLU A 192 -70.74 -50.73 81.07
C GLU A 192 -69.26 -50.56 81.53
N ARG A 193 -68.67 -51.62 82.10
CA ARG A 193 -67.26 -51.65 82.51
C ARG A 193 -66.27 -51.87 81.35
N ALA A 194 -66.71 -52.44 80.23
CA ALA A 194 -65.87 -52.60 79.04
C ALA A 194 -65.80 -51.31 78.21
N LEU A 195 -66.81 -50.44 78.32
CA LEU A 195 -66.93 -49.16 77.61
C LEU A 195 -65.72 -48.22 77.76
N GLN A 196 -65.06 -48.19 78.92
CA GLN A 196 -63.85 -47.37 79.13
C GLN A 196 -62.65 -47.82 78.28
N ARG A 197 -62.47 -49.14 78.08
CA ARG A 197 -61.37 -49.69 77.26
C ARG A 197 -61.59 -49.43 75.77
N LEU A 198 -62.82 -49.58 75.30
CA LEU A 198 -63.15 -49.30 73.89
C LEU A 198 -63.06 -47.81 73.56
N GLY A 199 -63.37 -46.93 74.51
CA GLY A 199 -63.15 -45.49 74.34
C GLY A 199 -61.67 -45.12 74.15
N THR A 200 -60.76 -45.84 74.80
CA THR A 200 -59.31 -45.65 74.65
C THR A 200 -58.82 -46.16 73.30
N GLU A 201 -59.24 -47.35 72.86
CA GLU A 201 -58.89 -47.89 71.54
C GLU A 201 -59.35 -46.97 70.40
N ARG A 202 -60.58 -46.44 70.47
CA ARG A 202 -61.08 -45.46 69.49
C ARG A 202 -60.23 -44.19 69.49
N PHE A 203 -59.87 -43.69 70.66
CA PHE A 203 -59.04 -42.48 70.77
C PHE A 203 -57.65 -42.69 70.17
N GLU A 204 -57.03 -43.84 70.41
CA GLU A 204 -55.73 -44.20 69.82
C GLU A 204 -55.78 -44.29 68.30
N GLU A 205 -56.82 -44.90 67.72
CA GLU A 205 -56.96 -45.01 66.27
C GLU A 205 -57.26 -43.66 65.61
N VAL A 206 -58.10 -42.82 66.23
CA VAL A 206 -58.31 -41.44 65.74
C VAL A 206 -57.02 -40.64 65.77
N LYS A 207 -56.24 -40.75 66.85
CA LYS A 207 -54.93 -40.10 66.96
C LYS A 207 -53.98 -40.58 65.86
N ARG A 208 -53.90 -41.89 65.62
CA ARG A 208 -53.09 -42.46 64.53
C ARG A 208 -53.51 -41.90 63.18
N ARG A 209 -54.82 -41.84 62.88
CA ARG A 209 -55.33 -41.27 61.62
C ARG A 209 -54.99 -39.81 61.46
N ILE A 210 -55.09 -39.01 62.52
CA ILE A 210 -54.71 -37.59 62.49
C ILE A 210 -53.22 -37.47 62.16
N GLU A 211 -52.37 -38.24 62.85
CA GLU A 211 -50.93 -38.24 62.59
C GLU A 211 -50.57 -38.71 61.17
N GLU A 212 -51.27 -39.71 60.63
CA GLU A 212 -51.07 -40.18 59.26
C GLU A 212 -51.55 -39.15 58.23
N ASN A 213 -52.69 -38.51 58.46
CA ASN A 213 -53.20 -37.45 57.59
C ASN A 213 -52.28 -36.23 57.57
N ASP A 214 -51.76 -35.82 58.74
CA ASP A 214 -50.79 -34.74 58.84
C ASP A 214 -49.47 -35.08 58.12
N ARG A 215 -49.01 -36.34 58.19
CA ARG A 215 -47.83 -36.80 57.45
C ARG A 215 -48.07 -36.81 55.95
N GLU A 216 -49.22 -37.29 55.49
CA GLU A 216 -49.57 -37.30 54.06
C GLU A 216 -49.72 -35.88 53.51
N GLU A 217 -50.34 -34.97 54.27
CA GLU A 217 -50.49 -33.57 53.84
C GLU A 217 -49.15 -32.86 53.74
N ARG A 218 -48.25 -33.04 54.73
CA ARG A 218 -46.87 -32.52 54.67
C ARG A 218 -46.13 -33.04 53.45
N ARG A 219 -46.20 -34.35 53.20
CA ARG A 219 -45.56 -34.98 52.05
C ARG A 219 -46.04 -34.39 50.72
N ARG A 220 -47.35 -34.17 50.56
CA ARG A 220 -47.92 -33.52 49.36
C ARG A 220 -47.41 -32.10 49.16
N VAL A 221 -47.36 -31.31 50.25
CA VAL A 221 -46.84 -29.94 50.20
C VAL A 221 -45.36 -29.92 49.85
N GLU A 222 -44.55 -30.77 50.47
CA GLU A 222 -43.12 -30.91 50.19
C GLU A 222 -42.86 -31.34 48.74
N TYR A 223 -43.64 -32.30 48.23
CA TYR A 223 -43.57 -32.75 46.85
C TYR A 223 -43.91 -31.62 45.86
N GLN A 224 -44.99 -30.88 46.10
CA GLN A 224 -45.37 -29.74 45.25
C GLN A 224 -44.30 -28.64 45.27
N GLN A 225 -43.73 -28.34 46.44
CA GLN A 225 -42.63 -27.37 46.55
C GLN A 225 -41.38 -27.83 45.79
N PHE A 226 -41.04 -29.12 45.85
CA PHE A 226 -39.94 -29.69 45.08
C PHE A 226 -40.17 -29.53 43.57
N LEU A 227 -41.37 -29.84 43.08
CA LEU A 227 -41.72 -29.67 41.68
C LEU A 227 -41.66 -28.20 41.23
N ASP A 228 -42.13 -27.27 42.05
CA ASP A 228 -42.09 -25.84 41.73
C ASP A 228 -40.64 -25.33 41.60
N VAL A 229 -39.77 -25.71 42.55
CA VAL A 229 -38.34 -25.37 42.52
C VAL A 229 -37.66 -26.01 41.31
N CYS A 230 -37.89 -27.29 41.05
CA CYS A 230 -37.36 -27.98 39.89
C CYS A 230 -37.84 -27.35 38.58
N GLY A 231 -39.12 -26.97 38.51
CA GLY A 231 -39.72 -26.31 37.36
C GLY A 231 -39.12 -24.93 37.07
N GLN A 232 -38.85 -24.14 38.11
CA GLN A 232 -38.14 -22.85 37.97
C GLN A 232 -36.69 -23.04 37.55
N HIS A 233 -35.98 -23.97 38.19
CA HIS A 233 -34.59 -24.23 37.87
C HIS A 233 -34.41 -24.76 36.44
N LYS A 234 -35.30 -25.66 36.01
CA LYS A 234 -35.38 -26.15 34.63
C LYS A 234 -35.51 -25.00 33.62
N LYS A 235 -36.44 -24.06 33.83
CA LYS A 235 -36.62 -22.90 32.93
C LYS A 235 -35.35 -22.05 32.82
N LEU A 236 -34.64 -21.83 33.93
CA LEU A 236 -33.39 -21.07 33.94
C LEU A 236 -32.27 -21.80 33.19
N LEU A 237 -32.19 -23.13 33.33
CA LEU A 237 -31.22 -23.94 32.60
C LEU A 237 -31.54 -23.97 31.09
N GLU A 238 -32.80 -24.14 30.70
CA GLU A 238 -33.23 -24.09 29.31
C GLU A 238 -32.88 -22.73 28.66
N LEU A 239 -33.14 -21.63 29.36
CA LEU A 239 -32.74 -20.29 28.92
C LEU A 239 -31.22 -20.14 28.80
N SER A 240 -30.46 -20.74 29.73
CA SER A 240 -29.00 -20.72 29.71
C SER A 240 -28.43 -21.50 28.52
N VAL A 241 -29.03 -22.66 28.19
CA VAL A 241 -28.68 -23.45 27.00
C VAL A 241 -28.99 -22.66 25.73
N TYR A 242 -30.18 -22.08 25.63
CA TYR A 242 -30.58 -21.23 24.50
C TYR A 242 -29.59 -20.07 24.29
N ASN A 243 -29.23 -19.36 25.36
CA ASN A 243 -28.25 -18.30 25.33
C ASN A 243 -26.86 -18.82 24.91
N CYS A 244 -26.43 -20.01 25.34
CA CYS A 244 -25.18 -20.59 24.87
C CYS A 244 -25.20 -20.89 23.38
N ASP A 245 -26.30 -21.43 22.85
CA ASP A 245 -26.44 -21.74 21.43
C ASP A 245 -26.40 -20.48 20.56
N LEU A 246 -27.08 -19.43 21.02
CA LEU A 246 -27.04 -18.14 20.36
C LEU A 246 -25.63 -17.54 20.38
N ALA A 247 -24.95 -17.56 21.53
CA ALA A 247 -23.56 -17.11 21.62
C ALA A 247 -22.62 -17.85 20.66
N LEU A 248 -22.78 -19.17 20.54
CA LEU A 248 -21.99 -19.99 19.61
C LEU A 248 -22.25 -19.60 18.15
N ARG A 249 -23.51 -19.33 17.79
CA ARG A 249 -23.90 -18.90 16.45
C ARG A 249 -23.35 -17.50 16.13
N CYS A 250 -23.57 -16.52 17.01
CA CYS A 250 -23.03 -15.17 16.83
C CYS A 250 -21.50 -15.18 16.74
N SER A 251 -20.82 -16.03 17.52
CA SER A 251 -19.36 -16.20 17.43
C SER A 251 -18.93 -16.76 16.07
N GLY A 252 -19.71 -17.66 15.46
CA GLY A 252 -19.47 -18.13 14.10
C GLY A 252 -19.60 -17.01 13.06
N MET A 253 -20.64 -16.19 13.17
CA MET A 253 -20.85 -15.06 12.26
C MET A 253 -19.76 -13.99 12.36
N VAL A 254 -19.25 -13.74 13.57
CA VAL A 254 -18.11 -12.83 13.79
C VAL A 254 -16.83 -13.39 13.18
N GLU A 255 -16.59 -14.71 13.28
CA GLU A 255 -15.45 -15.35 12.60
C GLU A 255 -15.53 -15.24 11.08
N GLU A 256 -16.71 -15.48 10.50
CA GLU A 256 -16.94 -15.34 9.06
C GLU A 256 -16.65 -13.90 8.60
N LEU A 257 -17.20 -12.91 9.31
CA LEU A 257 -16.93 -11.50 9.03
C LEU A 257 -15.44 -11.18 9.09
N VAL A 258 -14.74 -11.64 10.14
CA VAL A 258 -13.30 -11.41 10.29
C VAL A 258 -12.53 -12.08 9.15
N ALA A 259 -12.88 -13.30 8.78
CA ALA A 259 -12.22 -14.03 7.70
C ALA A 259 -12.39 -13.33 6.35
N GLU A 260 -13.62 -12.96 5.99
CA GLU A 260 -13.94 -12.25 4.75
C GLU A 260 -13.24 -10.88 4.71
N SER A 261 -13.29 -10.13 5.81
CA SER A 261 -12.65 -8.82 5.90
C SER A 261 -11.13 -8.89 5.77
N CYS A 262 -10.49 -9.81 6.48
CA CYS A 262 -9.04 -10.02 6.38
C CYS A 262 -8.63 -10.48 4.98
N SER A 263 -9.42 -11.35 4.34
CA SER A 263 -9.19 -11.80 2.97
C SER A 263 -9.30 -10.64 1.96
N ALA A 264 -10.31 -9.78 2.13
CA ALA A 264 -10.49 -8.59 1.29
C ALA A 264 -9.33 -7.60 1.44
N ILE A 265 -8.91 -7.32 2.69
CA ILE A 265 -7.75 -6.46 2.97
C ILE A 265 -6.48 -7.03 2.33
N LYS A 266 -6.24 -8.34 2.51
CA LYS A 266 -5.07 -9.00 1.93
C LYS A 266 -5.08 -8.92 0.41
N THR A 267 -6.21 -9.27 -0.23
CA THR A 267 -6.35 -9.20 -1.69
C THR A 267 -6.08 -7.79 -2.21
N ARG A 268 -6.60 -6.76 -1.53
CA ARG A 268 -6.31 -5.37 -1.89
C ARG A 268 -4.84 -5.03 -1.69
N HIS A 269 -4.26 -5.38 -0.54
CA HIS A 269 -2.86 -5.14 -0.23
C HIS A 269 -1.92 -5.74 -1.30
N ASP A 270 -2.15 -7.02 -1.66
CA ASP A 270 -1.39 -7.74 -2.67
C ASP A 270 -1.52 -7.04 -4.05
N LYS A 271 -2.75 -6.72 -4.46
CA LYS A 271 -3.03 -6.01 -5.72
C LYS A 271 -2.37 -4.62 -5.76
N THR A 272 -2.45 -3.86 -4.68
CA THR A 272 -1.78 -2.56 -4.58
C THR A 272 -0.26 -2.71 -4.64
N GLY A 273 0.30 -3.77 -4.05
CA GLY A 273 1.72 -4.08 -4.16
C GLY A 273 2.16 -4.35 -5.59
N GLU A 274 1.38 -5.14 -6.33
CA GLU A 274 1.61 -5.42 -7.76
C GLU A 274 1.52 -4.14 -8.60
N GLU A 275 0.44 -3.35 -8.42
CA GLU A 275 0.25 -2.07 -9.13
C GLU A 275 1.39 -1.09 -8.87
N LEU A 276 1.88 -0.98 -7.63
CA LEU A 276 3.01 -0.11 -7.28
C LEU A 276 4.32 -0.58 -7.89
N ALA A 277 4.55 -1.89 -7.98
CA ALA A 277 5.73 -2.46 -8.63
C ALA A 277 5.72 -2.20 -10.15
N GLU A 278 4.57 -2.40 -10.81
CA GLU A 278 4.40 -2.08 -12.23
C GLU A 278 4.61 -0.58 -12.50
N LEU A 279 4.01 0.27 -11.67
CA LEU A 279 4.11 1.71 -11.79
C LEU A 279 5.53 2.20 -11.55
N ARG A 280 6.25 1.63 -10.57
CA ARG A 280 7.67 1.93 -10.35
C ARG A 280 8.50 1.62 -11.59
N LEU A 281 8.25 0.48 -12.23
CA LEU A 281 8.95 0.11 -13.45
C LEU A 281 8.65 1.08 -14.60
N GLN A 282 7.40 1.51 -14.74
CA GLN A 282 7.00 2.54 -15.72
C GLN A 282 7.72 3.87 -15.46
N VAL A 283 7.78 4.32 -14.20
CA VAL A 283 8.51 5.55 -13.83
C VAL A 283 10.00 5.43 -14.13
N HIS A 284 10.64 4.27 -13.97
CA HIS A 284 12.03 4.07 -14.41
C HIS A 284 12.21 4.23 -15.93
N GLN A 285 11.27 3.73 -16.74
CA GLN A 285 11.31 3.93 -18.19
C GLN A 285 11.10 5.40 -18.58
N GLU A 286 10.17 6.09 -17.92
CA GLU A 286 9.97 7.54 -18.11
C GLU A 286 11.21 8.33 -17.68
N TYR A 287 11.85 7.93 -16.58
CA TYR A 287 13.08 8.55 -16.09
C TYR A 287 14.21 8.37 -17.10
N LEU A 288 14.36 7.17 -17.68
CA LEU A 288 15.30 6.92 -18.77
C LEU A 288 15.05 7.85 -19.96
N GLU A 289 13.80 8.03 -20.39
CA GLU A 289 13.47 8.95 -21.50
C GLU A 289 13.80 10.42 -21.16
N ALA A 290 13.45 10.88 -19.96
CA ALA A 290 13.75 12.23 -19.49
C ALA A 290 15.28 12.46 -19.39
N PHE A 291 15.98 11.52 -18.75
CA PHE A 291 17.44 11.51 -18.63
C PHE A 291 18.11 11.49 -20.00
N ARG A 292 17.68 10.63 -20.94
CA ARG A 292 18.22 10.57 -22.30
C ARG A 292 18.13 11.92 -23.00
N ARG A 293 16.99 12.63 -22.88
CA ARG A 293 16.79 13.96 -23.48
C ARG A 293 17.70 15.01 -22.84
N LEU A 294 17.82 15.00 -21.51
CA LEU A 294 18.71 15.89 -20.76
C LEU A 294 20.17 15.66 -21.16
N TYR A 295 20.62 14.41 -21.06
CA TYR A 295 22.01 14.02 -21.29
C TYR A 295 22.45 14.33 -22.73
N LYS A 296 21.59 14.06 -23.72
CA LYS A 296 21.84 14.46 -25.11
C LYS A 296 21.95 15.96 -25.30
N THR A 297 21.13 16.73 -24.59
CA THR A 297 21.11 18.20 -24.68
C THR A 297 22.37 18.80 -24.05
N LEU A 298 22.75 18.33 -22.86
CA LEU A 298 23.99 18.70 -22.21
C LEU A 298 25.21 18.30 -23.05
N GLY A 299 25.23 17.07 -23.58
CA GLY A 299 26.30 16.60 -24.47
C GLY A 299 26.44 17.44 -25.74
N GLN A 300 25.33 17.97 -26.28
CA GLN A 300 25.37 18.93 -27.39
C GLN A 300 25.97 20.29 -26.99
N LEU A 301 25.60 20.80 -25.82
CA LEU A 301 26.16 22.04 -25.28
C LEU A 301 27.66 21.90 -25.03
N VAL A 302 28.10 20.84 -24.33
CA VAL A 302 29.51 20.51 -24.11
C VAL A 302 30.27 20.44 -25.42
N TYR A 303 29.79 19.68 -26.40
CA TYR A 303 30.45 19.57 -27.71
C TYR A 303 30.61 20.93 -28.39
N LYS A 304 29.56 21.77 -28.39
CA LYS A 304 29.60 23.10 -29.01
C LYS A 304 30.55 24.04 -28.27
N LYS A 305 30.59 23.98 -26.94
CA LYS A 305 31.51 24.78 -26.11
C LYS A 305 32.96 24.36 -26.29
N GLU A 306 33.25 23.06 -26.37
CA GLU A 306 34.58 22.56 -26.74
C GLU A 306 35.03 23.08 -28.11
N LYS A 307 34.13 23.07 -29.11
CA LYS A 307 34.44 23.63 -30.43
C LYS A 307 34.60 25.15 -30.43
N ARG A 308 33.82 25.86 -29.61
CA ARG A 308 33.99 27.30 -29.41
C ARG A 308 35.33 27.61 -28.76
N LEU A 309 35.74 26.82 -27.76
CA LEU A 309 37.03 26.95 -27.10
C LEU A 309 38.20 26.70 -28.06
N GLU A 310 38.14 25.64 -28.85
CA GLU A 310 39.14 25.36 -29.91
C GLU A 310 39.26 26.54 -30.90
N GLU A 311 38.15 27.18 -31.24
CA GLU A 311 38.12 28.31 -32.17
C GLU A 311 38.70 29.59 -31.52
N ILE A 312 38.37 29.85 -30.26
CA ILE A 312 38.99 30.94 -29.48
C ILE A 312 40.50 30.72 -29.39
N ASP A 313 40.97 29.50 -29.12
CA ASP A 313 42.39 29.16 -29.09
C ASP A 313 43.07 29.39 -30.45
N ARG A 314 42.40 29.06 -31.56
CA ARG A 314 42.90 29.40 -32.91
C ARG A 314 43.01 30.91 -33.10
N GLN A 315 41.98 31.66 -32.70
CA GLN A 315 41.96 33.12 -32.80
C GLN A 315 43.07 33.75 -31.97
N ILE A 316 43.30 33.28 -30.73
CA ILE A 316 44.40 33.73 -29.87
C ILE A 316 45.74 33.53 -30.56
N ARG A 317 45.98 32.35 -31.17
CA ARG A 317 47.21 32.08 -31.92
C ARG A 317 47.37 33.01 -33.12
N THR A 318 46.33 33.18 -33.93
CA THR A 318 46.36 34.07 -35.10
C THR A 318 46.61 35.52 -34.70
N THR A 319 45.90 36.03 -33.70
CA THR A 319 46.08 37.39 -33.19
C THR A 319 47.46 37.59 -32.55
N HIS A 320 48.02 36.57 -31.91
CA HIS A 320 49.39 36.62 -31.40
C HIS A 320 50.42 36.74 -32.52
N ILE A 321 50.29 35.96 -33.60
CA ILE A 321 51.17 36.06 -34.77
C ILE A 321 51.08 37.45 -35.39
N GLN A 322 49.85 37.97 -35.58
CA GLN A 322 49.64 39.32 -36.10
C GLN A 322 50.26 40.40 -35.20
N LEU A 323 50.18 40.23 -33.88
CA LEU A 323 50.82 41.12 -32.91
C LEU A 323 52.35 41.12 -33.07
N GLU A 324 52.99 39.96 -33.15
CA GLU A 324 54.46 39.87 -33.32
C GLU A 324 54.91 40.53 -34.63
N PHE A 325 54.23 40.24 -35.75
CA PHE A 325 54.52 40.90 -37.03
C PHE A 325 54.36 42.43 -36.94
N ALA A 326 53.30 42.91 -36.29
CA ALA A 326 53.06 44.34 -36.11
C ALA A 326 54.15 44.98 -35.24
N ILE A 327 54.64 44.29 -34.21
CA ILE A 327 55.75 44.76 -33.36
C ILE A 327 57.05 44.84 -34.17
N GLU A 328 57.40 43.78 -34.91
CA GLU A 328 58.61 43.74 -35.73
C GLU A 328 58.65 44.80 -36.84
N THR A 329 57.47 45.22 -37.32
CA THR A 329 57.33 46.22 -38.39
C THR A 329 56.98 47.62 -37.88
N PHE A 330 56.94 47.84 -36.57
CA PHE A 330 56.50 49.09 -35.94
C PHE A 330 55.11 49.56 -36.40
N ASP A 331 54.21 48.63 -36.73
CA ASP A 331 52.82 48.92 -37.12
C ASP A 331 52.02 49.43 -35.89
N PRO A 332 51.42 50.63 -35.96
CA PRO A 332 50.54 51.17 -34.90
C PRO A 332 49.37 50.25 -34.51
N ASN A 333 48.96 49.31 -35.36
CA ASN A 333 47.92 48.33 -35.05
C ASN A 333 48.35 47.29 -34.01
N ALA A 334 49.63 47.21 -33.63
CA ALA A 334 50.11 46.32 -32.57
C ALA A 334 49.27 46.45 -31.27
N LYS A 335 48.89 47.68 -30.88
CA LYS A 335 48.03 47.89 -29.70
C LYS A 335 46.66 47.20 -29.84
N LYS A 336 46.03 47.27 -31.03
CA LYS A 336 44.73 46.62 -31.29
C LYS A 336 44.83 45.10 -31.17
N HIS A 337 45.89 44.49 -31.70
CA HIS A 337 46.11 43.04 -31.58
C HIS A 337 46.38 42.63 -30.13
N SER A 338 47.13 43.44 -29.36
CA SER A 338 47.32 43.22 -27.92
C SER A 338 46.00 43.27 -27.14
N ASP A 339 45.17 44.29 -27.37
CA ASP A 339 43.88 44.45 -26.68
C ASP A 339 42.91 43.32 -27.07
N MET A 340 42.83 42.98 -28.36
CA MET A 340 42.05 41.84 -28.85
C MET A 340 42.50 40.52 -28.21
N LYS A 341 43.82 40.28 -28.10
CA LYS A 341 44.37 39.09 -27.44
C LYS A 341 43.92 39.00 -25.98
N LYS A 342 43.91 40.12 -25.24
CA LYS A 342 43.41 40.16 -23.84
C LYS A 342 41.92 39.83 -23.76
N GLU A 343 41.09 40.38 -24.64
CA GLU A 343 39.66 40.07 -24.67
C GLU A 343 39.39 38.60 -25.04
N LEU A 344 40.15 38.04 -25.97
CA LEU A 344 40.06 36.61 -26.31
C LEU A 344 40.42 35.71 -25.12
N TYR A 345 41.41 36.07 -24.29
CA TYR A 345 41.71 35.31 -23.06
C TYR A 345 40.59 35.39 -22.02
N LYS A 346 39.92 36.55 -21.88
CA LYS A 346 38.75 36.66 -21.00
C LYS A 346 37.60 35.78 -21.50
N LEU A 347 37.31 35.84 -22.80
CA LEU A 347 36.28 35.00 -23.41
C LEU A 347 36.61 33.51 -23.29
N ARG A 348 37.89 33.15 -23.46
CA ARG A 348 38.39 31.78 -23.24
C ARG A 348 38.07 31.29 -21.83
N ALA A 349 38.41 32.08 -20.81
CA ALA A 349 38.15 31.74 -19.41
C ALA A 349 36.65 31.58 -19.12
N GLN A 350 35.80 32.48 -19.65
CA GLN A 350 34.34 32.37 -19.50
C GLN A 350 33.79 31.08 -20.13
N VAL A 351 34.24 30.74 -21.35
CA VAL A 351 33.80 29.52 -22.04
C VAL A 351 34.34 28.26 -21.33
N GLU A 352 35.53 28.31 -20.75
CA GLU A 352 36.07 27.21 -19.92
C GLU A 352 35.23 26.99 -18.66
N GLU A 353 34.83 28.05 -17.96
CA GLU A 353 33.97 27.96 -16.76
C GLU A 353 32.59 27.38 -17.09
N GLU A 354 31.95 27.84 -18.18
CA GLU A 354 30.69 27.28 -18.64
C GLU A 354 30.82 25.81 -19.06
N LEU A 355 31.93 25.45 -19.71
CA LEU A 355 32.19 24.07 -20.12
C LEU A 355 32.34 23.14 -18.91
N GLU A 356 33.05 23.58 -17.88
CA GLU A 356 33.23 22.80 -16.65
C GLU A 356 31.89 22.60 -15.93
N MET A 357 31.10 23.68 -15.78
CA MET A 357 29.76 23.61 -15.20
C MET A 357 28.86 22.61 -15.95
N LEU A 358 28.91 22.58 -17.29
CA LEU A 358 28.15 21.61 -18.08
C LEU A 358 28.64 20.17 -17.88
N LYS A 359 29.96 19.95 -17.73
CA LYS A 359 30.53 18.63 -17.44
C LYS A 359 30.14 18.14 -16.05
N ASP A 360 30.16 19.02 -15.05
CA ASP A 360 29.70 18.72 -13.70
C ASP A 360 28.22 18.31 -13.69
N LYS A 361 27.37 19.05 -14.41
CA LYS A 361 25.96 18.69 -14.59
C LYS A 361 25.77 17.32 -15.24
N MET A 362 26.58 16.99 -16.26
CA MET A 362 26.54 15.66 -16.89
C MET A 362 26.99 14.56 -15.92
N ALA A 363 28.03 14.79 -15.13
CA ALA A 363 28.51 13.83 -14.15
C ALA A 363 27.46 13.56 -13.05
N GLN A 364 26.84 14.62 -12.52
CA GLN A 364 25.76 14.51 -11.53
C GLN A 364 24.55 13.78 -12.11
N ALA A 365 24.15 14.10 -13.35
CA ALA A 365 23.04 13.42 -14.00
C ALA A 365 23.30 11.91 -14.20
N LEU A 366 24.53 11.50 -14.51
CA LEU A 366 24.92 10.10 -14.59
C LEU A 366 24.82 9.40 -13.23
N GLU A 367 25.35 10.02 -12.18
CA GLU A 367 25.30 9.45 -10.83
C GLU A 367 23.84 9.21 -10.38
N MET A 368 22.96 10.19 -10.64
CA MET A 368 21.54 10.09 -10.31
C MET A 368 20.78 9.07 -11.17
N PHE A 369 21.29 8.72 -12.35
CA PHE A 369 20.69 7.71 -13.23
C PHE A 369 21.00 6.27 -12.79
N GLY A 370 22.09 6.04 -12.04
CA GLY A 370 22.53 4.70 -11.63
C GLY A 370 21.44 3.79 -11.03
N PRO A 371 20.61 4.25 -10.06
CA PRO A 371 19.52 3.43 -9.53
C PRO A 371 18.48 3.01 -10.57
N THR A 372 18.21 3.87 -11.56
CA THR A 372 17.29 3.56 -12.67
C THR A 372 17.93 2.57 -13.64
N GLU A 373 19.21 2.73 -13.97
CA GLU A 373 19.95 1.78 -14.79
C GLU A 373 19.91 0.37 -14.19
N ASP A 374 20.24 0.24 -12.91
CA ASP A 374 20.21 -1.04 -12.19
C ASP A 374 18.82 -1.67 -12.20
N ALA A 375 17.78 -0.87 -11.93
CA ALA A 375 16.39 -1.35 -11.91
C ALA A 375 15.91 -1.84 -13.29
N LEU A 376 16.27 -1.13 -14.36
CA LEU A 376 15.92 -1.52 -15.73
C LEU A 376 16.63 -2.79 -16.16
N HIS A 377 17.93 -2.93 -15.84
CA HIS A 377 18.68 -4.16 -16.10
C HIS A 377 18.12 -5.37 -15.33
N GLN A 378 17.76 -5.19 -14.05
CA GLN A 378 17.12 -6.24 -13.26
C GLN A 378 15.75 -6.65 -13.80
N ALA A 379 15.01 -5.71 -14.38
CA ALA A 379 13.74 -5.97 -15.07
C ALA A 379 13.92 -6.56 -16.47
N GLY A 380 15.15 -6.73 -16.97
CA GLY A 380 15.43 -7.27 -18.31
C GLY A 380 15.09 -6.31 -19.46
N ILE A 381 15.06 -5.01 -19.20
CA ILE A 381 14.80 -3.99 -20.21
C ILE A 381 16.12 -3.62 -20.89
N GLU A 382 16.25 -3.98 -22.16
CA GLU A 382 17.40 -3.60 -22.97
C GLU A 382 17.25 -2.15 -23.47
N PHE A 383 18.29 -1.35 -23.28
CA PHE A 383 18.38 0.00 -23.83
C PHE A 383 19.83 0.36 -24.14
N VAL A 384 20.04 1.29 -25.08
CA VAL A 384 21.37 1.87 -25.32
C VAL A 384 21.59 2.97 -24.28
N HIS A 385 22.74 2.92 -23.61
CA HIS A 385 23.04 3.88 -22.57
C HIS A 385 23.15 5.30 -23.18
N PRO A 386 22.46 6.34 -22.64
CA PRO A 386 22.47 7.67 -23.25
C PRO A 386 23.85 8.32 -23.43
N ALA A 387 24.85 7.89 -22.65
CA ALA A 387 26.24 8.33 -22.86
C ALA A 387 26.84 7.79 -24.16
N GLU A 388 26.58 6.52 -24.50
CA GLU A 388 27.00 5.93 -25.78
C GLU A 388 26.34 6.67 -26.95
N GLU A 389 25.04 6.97 -26.84
CA GLU A 389 24.32 7.75 -27.85
C GLU A 389 24.92 9.16 -28.06
N VAL A 390 25.43 9.78 -26.99
CA VAL A 390 26.13 11.08 -27.06
C VAL A 390 27.48 10.95 -27.74
N GLU A 391 28.25 9.91 -27.41
CA GLU A 391 29.54 9.63 -28.04
C GLU A 391 29.39 9.40 -29.54
N ASP A 392 28.45 8.54 -29.95
CA ASP A 392 28.13 8.30 -31.36
C ASP A 392 27.67 9.58 -32.08
N GLY A 393 26.85 10.39 -31.41
CA GLY A 393 26.44 11.70 -31.89
C GLY A 393 27.63 12.65 -32.10
N ASN A 394 28.60 12.63 -31.19
CA ASN A 394 29.81 13.44 -31.26
C ASN A 394 30.74 12.97 -32.39
N LEU A 395 30.89 11.66 -32.60
CA LEU A 395 31.64 11.10 -33.72
C LEU A 395 31.05 11.53 -35.06
N ASN A 396 29.73 11.45 -35.21
CA ASN A 396 29.03 11.91 -36.41
C ASN A 396 29.22 13.41 -36.68
N ARG A 397 29.17 14.25 -35.63
CA ARG A 397 29.43 15.70 -35.76
C ARG A 397 30.89 15.97 -36.16
N ARG A 398 31.85 15.24 -35.58
CA ARG A 398 33.27 15.37 -35.93
C ARG A 398 33.50 15.00 -37.40
N SER A 399 32.90 13.92 -37.89
CA SER A 399 32.96 13.52 -39.30
C SER A 399 32.49 14.66 -40.22
N LYS A 400 31.30 15.21 -39.97
CA LYS A 400 30.75 16.32 -40.77
C LYS A 400 31.66 17.56 -40.78
N ILE A 401 32.23 17.94 -39.63
CA ILE A 401 33.15 19.08 -39.57
C ILE A 401 34.43 18.81 -40.39
N VAL A 402 34.96 17.58 -40.33
CA VAL A 402 36.13 17.19 -41.12
C VAL A 402 35.81 17.23 -42.62
N GLU A 403 34.64 16.76 -43.03
CA GLU A 403 34.17 16.85 -44.42
C GLU A 403 34.06 18.31 -44.91
N TYR A 404 33.48 19.21 -44.10
CA TYR A 404 33.41 20.63 -44.43
C TYR A 404 34.80 21.28 -44.52
N ARG A 405 35.71 20.96 -43.59
CA ARG A 405 37.10 21.44 -43.64
C ARG A 405 37.85 20.93 -44.87
N ALA A 406 37.65 19.66 -45.24
CA ALA A 406 38.24 19.09 -46.45
C ALA A 406 37.71 19.79 -47.71
N HIS A 407 36.43 20.17 -47.74
CA HIS A 407 35.85 20.94 -48.84
C HIS A 407 36.44 22.36 -48.92
N LEU A 408 36.58 23.05 -47.79
CA LEU A 408 37.20 24.38 -47.72
C LEU A 408 38.68 24.35 -48.12
N ALA A 409 39.44 23.37 -47.64
CA ALA A 409 40.85 23.19 -48.01
C ALA A 409 41.01 22.97 -49.52
N LYS A 410 40.14 22.15 -50.14
CA LYS A 410 40.13 21.98 -51.61
C LYS A 410 39.85 23.29 -52.34
N GLN A 411 38.94 24.12 -51.83
CA GLN A 411 38.67 25.44 -52.42
C GLN A 411 39.86 26.40 -52.28
N GLU A 412 40.55 26.39 -51.14
CA GLU A 412 41.77 27.17 -50.94
C GLU A 412 42.93 26.70 -51.83
N GLU A 413 43.13 25.39 -51.98
CA GLU A 413 44.12 24.83 -52.91
C GLU A 413 43.87 25.29 -54.35
N VAL A 414 42.60 25.32 -54.79
CA VAL A 414 42.22 25.82 -56.12
C VAL A 414 42.53 27.32 -56.26
N LYS A 415 42.25 28.14 -55.23
CA LYS A 415 42.60 29.57 -55.24
C LYS A 415 44.11 29.79 -55.29
N ILE A 416 44.88 29.10 -54.45
CA ILE A 416 46.35 29.19 -54.44
C ILE A 416 46.93 28.73 -55.79
N ALA A 417 46.37 27.69 -56.40
CA ALA A 417 46.78 27.24 -57.73
C ALA A 417 46.52 28.29 -58.81
N ALA A 418 45.36 28.96 -58.77
CA ALA A 418 45.02 30.06 -59.68
C ALA A 418 45.95 31.27 -59.51
N GLU A 419 46.22 31.71 -58.27
CA GLU A 419 47.18 32.79 -57.99
C GLU A 419 48.60 32.43 -58.44
N ARG A 420 49.02 31.18 -58.27
CA ARG A 420 50.32 30.70 -58.79
C ARG A 420 50.39 30.73 -60.31
N GLU A 421 49.30 30.37 -61.00
CA GLU A 421 49.16 30.49 -62.46
C GLU A 421 49.25 31.95 -62.92
N GLU A 422 48.55 32.85 -62.23
CA GLU A 422 48.59 34.29 -62.52
C GLU A 422 49.99 34.86 -62.29
N LEU A 423 50.63 34.56 -61.16
CA LEU A 423 52.01 34.94 -60.88
C LEU A 423 52.99 34.42 -61.94
N LYS A 424 52.79 33.20 -62.45
CA LYS A 424 53.58 32.67 -63.59
C LYS A 424 53.35 33.50 -64.86
N ARG A 425 52.11 33.83 -65.20
CA ARG A 425 51.78 34.68 -66.37
C ARG A 425 52.37 36.08 -66.22
N THR A 426 52.28 36.69 -65.04
CA THR A 426 52.87 38.00 -64.74
C THR A 426 54.39 37.96 -64.84
N LYS A 427 55.04 36.89 -64.36
CA LYS A 427 56.49 36.68 -64.56
C LYS A 427 56.84 36.53 -66.05
N VAL A 428 56.05 35.80 -66.83
CA VAL A 428 56.27 35.67 -68.28
C VAL A 428 56.09 37.02 -68.99
N LEU A 429 55.04 37.78 -68.68
CA LEU A 429 54.78 39.11 -69.23
C LEU A 429 55.89 40.11 -68.84
N GLN A 430 56.34 40.11 -67.59
CA GLN A 430 57.51 40.90 -67.18
C GLN A 430 58.75 40.47 -67.96
N SER A 431 59.01 39.17 -68.11
CA SER A 431 60.17 38.70 -68.89
C SER A 431 60.10 39.08 -70.38
N GLN A 432 58.90 39.13 -70.97
CA GLN A 432 58.68 39.58 -72.35
C GLN A 432 58.78 41.10 -72.48
N GLN A 433 58.29 41.88 -71.51
CA GLN A 433 58.49 43.33 -71.47
C GLN A 433 59.98 43.68 -71.29
N TYR A 434 60.72 42.93 -70.47
CA TYR A 434 62.16 43.09 -70.36
C TYR A 434 62.86 42.71 -71.67
N ARG A 435 62.50 41.59 -72.33
CA ARG A 435 63.04 41.26 -73.66
C ARG A 435 62.72 42.32 -74.71
N GLY A 436 61.49 42.83 -74.76
CA GLY A 436 61.07 43.89 -75.68
C GLY A 436 61.78 45.23 -75.43
N LYS A 437 62.10 45.55 -74.17
CA LYS A 437 62.91 46.73 -73.84
C LYS A 437 64.38 46.53 -74.19
N THR A 438 64.97 45.35 -73.97
CA THR A 438 66.33 45.07 -74.44
C THR A 438 66.44 45.07 -75.97
N VAL A 439 65.42 44.62 -76.72
CA VAL A 439 65.49 44.68 -78.19
C VAL A 439 65.36 46.11 -78.71
N ARG A 440 64.52 46.97 -78.10
CA ARG A 440 64.45 48.38 -78.51
C ARG A 440 65.68 49.20 -78.14
N GLN A 441 66.39 48.87 -77.05
CA GLN A 441 67.64 49.55 -76.70
C GLN A 441 68.87 49.08 -77.49
N ILE A 442 68.74 48.08 -78.37
CA ILE A 442 69.85 47.63 -79.23
C ILE A 442 69.68 48.15 -80.68
N THR A 443 68.57 48.80 -81.02
CA THR A 443 68.33 49.35 -82.38
C THR A 443 68.23 50.88 -82.45
N GLU A 444 68.52 51.58 -81.36
CA GLU A 444 68.85 53.02 -81.36
C GLU A 444 70.34 53.17 -81.02
#